data_AF-A0A5B8U4U1-F1
#
_entry.id   AF-A0A5B8U4U1-F1
#
_cell.length_a   1.000
_cell.length_b   1.000
_cell.length_c   1.000
_cell.angle_alpha   90.00
_cell.angle_beta   90.00
_cell.angle_gamma   90.00
#
_symmetry.space_group_name_H-M   'P 1'
#
loop_
_entity.id
_entity.type
_entity.pdbx_description
1 polymer ?
#
loop_
_entity_poly.entity_id
_entity_poly.type
_entity_poly.pdbx_seq_one_letter_code
_entity_poly.pdbx_strand_id
1 'polypeptide(L)'
;MPEKHGLGFGHGRIVEYEDGTAAYLPTGAFTKAFRVRIADVTGFAVAPGKRTFERTLTLLGAGGALGSVKVNQGTPEVVETWFRTHPDFGGAARAAPGADLPPLVADELRKLAALRSEGVLSEDEFAALKARLLGD
;
A
#
# COMPACT_ATOMS: atom_id res chain seq x y z
N MET A 1 2.55 -16.40 5.28
CA MET A 1 1.41 -16.36 6.23
C MET A 1 1.23 -14.92 6.70
N PRO A 2 0.00 -14.39 6.86
CA PRO A 2 -0.19 -13.00 7.26
C PRO A 2 0.21 -12.77 8.72
N GLU A 3 1.03 -11.74 8.98
CA GLU A 3 1.46 -11.34 10.32
C GLU A 3 0.41 -10.44 10.98
N LYS A 4 0.18 -10.63 12.27
CA LYS A 4 -0.86 -9.92 13.02
C LYS A 4 -0.22 -9.05 14.09
N HIS A 5 -0.37 -7.74 13.92
CA HIS A 5 0.15 -6.71 14.82
C HIS A 5 -0.99 -6.16 15.68
N GLY A 6 -0.98 -6.47 16.98
CA GLY A 6 -1.93 -5.91 17.92
C GLY A 6 -1.59 -4.46 18.27
N LEU A 7 -2.56 -3.54 18.18
CA LEU A 7 -2.35 -2.11 18.45
C LEU A 7 -2.62 -1.71 19.90
N GLY A 8 -2.73 -2.68 20.81
CA GLY A 8 -3.11 -2.45 22.21
C GLY A 8 -4.62 -2.47 22.45
N PHE A 9 -5.02 -2.16 23.69
CA PHE A 9 -6.40 -2.33 24.15
C PHE A 9 -7.36 -1.36 23.45
N GLY A 10 -8.38 -1.88 22.77
CA GLY A 10 -9.42 -1.07 22.13
C GLY A 10 -9.06 -0.47 20.77
N HIS A 11 -7.82 -0.63 20.29
CA HIS A 11 -7.35 -0.05 19.02
C HIS A 11 -7.40 -0.99 17.82
N GLY A 12 -7.70 -2.27 18.03
CA GLY A 12 -7.80 -3.25 16.95
C GLY A 12 -6.43 -3.85 16.60
N ARG A 13 -6.28 -4.29 15.36
CA ARG A 13 -5.04 -4.90 14.87
C ARG A 13 -4.79 -4.57 13.41
N ILE A 14 -3.52 -4.57 13.03
CA ILE A 14 -3.09 -4.54 11.64
C ILE A 14 -2.70 -5.96 11.25
N VAL A 15 -3.08 -6.37 10.04
CA VAL A 15 -2.71 -7.65 9.45
C VAL A 15 -1.89 -7.35 8.22
N GLU A 16 -0.62 -7.70 8.28
CA GLU A 16 0.34 -7.56 7.21
C GLU A 16 0.34 -8.82 6.33
N TYR A 17 0.46 -8.62 5.03
CA TYR A 17 0.45 -9.67 4.03
C TYR A 17 1.76 -9.67 3.26
N GLU A 18 2.18 -10.85 2.81
CA GLU A 18 3.41 -11.05 2.04
C GLU A 18 3.44 -10.29 0.70
N ASP A 19 2.28 -9.80 0.23
CA ASP A 19 2.17 -8.94 -0.95
C ASP A 19 2.45 -7.45 -0.68
N GLY A 20 2.98 -7.11 0.50
CA GLY A 20 3.32 -5.75 0.91
C GLY A 20 2.09 -4.88 1.24
N THR A 21 0.94 -5.52 1.51
CA THR A 21 -0.28 -4.83 1.93
C THR A 21 -0.55 -5.00 3.42
N ALA A 22 -1.15 -3.98 4.01
CA ALA A 22 -1.63 -3.99 5.39
C ALA A 22 -3.15 -3.81 5.40
N ALA A 23 -3.84 -4.66 6.15
CA ALA A 23 -5.25 -4.51 6.46
C ALA A 23 -5.47 -4.12 7.90
N TYR A 24 -6.38 -3.18 8.15
CA TYR A 24 -6.79 -2.83 9.51
C TYR A 24 -8.09 -3.53 9.89
N LEU A 25 -8.10 -4.15 11.07
CA LEU A 25 -9.28 -4.78 11.66
C LEU A 25 -9.61 -4.05 12.98
N PRO A 26 -10.74 -3.32 13.02
CA PRO A 26 -11.20 -2.67 14.25
C PRO A 26 -11.48 -3.67 15.38
N THR A 27 -11.36 -3.20 16.62
CA THR A 27 -11.74 -3.99 17.80
C THR A 27 -13.20 -4.44 17.70
N GLY A 28 -13.46 -5.74 17.88
CA GLY A 28 -14.80 -6.31 17.82
C GLY A 28 -15.39 -6.45 16.41
N ALA A 29 -14.68 -6.04 15.36
CA ALA A 29 -15.09 -6.24 13.99
C ALA A 29 -14.59 -7.58 13.44
N PHE A 30 -15.47 -8.30 12.74
CA PHE A 30 -15.14 -9.55 12.05
C PHE A 30 -14.61 -9.33 10.62
N THR A 31 -14.71 -8.10 10.11
CA THR A 31 -14.31 -7.71 8.75
C THR A 31 -13.17 -6.69 8.78
N LYS A 32 -12.39 -6.68 7.69
CA LYS A 32 -11.34 -5.68 7.46
C LYS A 32 -12.00 -4.34 7.14
N ALA A 33 -11.55 -3.27 7.78
CA ALA A 33 -12.05 -1.93 7.47
C ALA A 33 -11.44 -1.39 6.16
N PHE A 34 -10.15 -1.65 5.94
CA PHE A 34 -9.47 -1.38 4.68
C PHE A 34 -8.31 -2.37 4.50
N ARG A 35 -7.82 -2.47 3.26
CA ARG A 35 -6.53 -3.10 2.92
C ARG A 35 -5.83 -2.20 1.91
N VAL A 36 -4.63 -1.75 2.23
CA VAL A 36 -3.85 -0.83 1.40
C VAL A 36 -2.44 -1.35 1.25
N ARG A 37 -1.76 -0.98 0.16
CA ARG A 37 -0.32 -1.22 0.05
C ARG A 37 0.44 -0.27 0.96
N ILE A 38 1.37 -0.80 1.74
CA ILE A 38 2.10 -0.02 2.76
C ILE A 38 2.94 1.08 2.08
N ALA A 39 3.59 0.73 0.98
CA ALA A 39 4.37 1.66 0.15
C ALA A 39 3.57 2.78 -0.51
N ASP A 40 2.27 2.56 -0.74
CA ASP A 40 1.42 3.59 -1.35
C ASP A 40 1.00 4.65 -0.32
N VAL A 41 1.09 4.35 0.98
CA VAL A 41 0.72 5.29 2.05
C VAL A 41 1.81 6.35 2.18
N THR A 42 1.44 7.60 1.88
CA THR A 42 2.30 8.78 1.98
C THR A 42 1.92 9.68 3.15
N GLY A 43 0.73 9.53 3.71
CA GLY A 43 0.29 10.34 4.84
C GLY A 43 -1.03 9.89 5.46
N PHE A 44 -1.46 10.64 6.47
CA PHE A 44 -2.67 10.37 7.24
C PHE A 44 -3.44 11.67 7.44
N ALA A 45 -4.76 11.58 7.38
CA ALA A 45 -5.67 12.65 7.77
C ALA A 45 -6.63 12.13 8.84
N VAL A 46 -6.83 12.92 9.89
CA VAL A 46 -7.72 12.58 10.99
C VAL A 46 -8.80 13.66 11.11
N ALA A 47 -10.06 13.24 11.00
CA ALA A 47 -11.20 14.12 11.17
C ALA A 47 -12.02 13.72 12.43
N PRO A 48 -12.66 14.68 13.10
CA PRO A 48 -13.60 14.38 14.19
C PRO A 48 -14.76 13.52 13.67
N GLY A 49 -15.17 12.51 14.45
CA GLY A 49 -16.33 11.67 14.17
C GLY A 49 -17.63 12.27 14.68
N LYS A 50 -18.75 11.54 14.48
CA LYS A 50 -20.07 11.98 14.97
C LYS A 50 -20.26 11.78 16.46
N ARG A 51 -19.45 10.90 17.07
CA ARG A 51 -19.48 10.59 18.51
C ARG A 51 -18.28 11.21 19.21
N THR A 52 -18.45 11.53 20.49
CA THR A 52 -17.46 12.26 21.33
C THR A 52 -16.04 11.69 21.26
N PHE A 53 -15.90 10.36 21.13
CA PHE A 53 -14.61 9.65 21.07
C PHE A 53 -14.32 9.00 19.72
N GLU A 54 -15.14 9.24 18.70
CA GLU A 54 -14.93 8.72 17.36
C GLU A 54 -14.04 9.67 16.55
N ARG A 55 -13.13 9.09 15.78
CA ARG A 55 -12.29 9.77 14.80
C ARG A 55 -12.40 9.03 13.47
N THR A 56 -12.36 9.78 12.38
CA THR A 56 -12.25 9.22 11.04
C THR A 56 -10.79 9.29 10.64
N LEU A 57 -10.13 8.13 10.59
CA LEU A 57 -8.78 8.00 10.07
C LEU A 57 -8.87 7.76 8.56
N THR A 58 -8.16 8.57 7.79
CA THR A 58 -8.01 8.43 6.34
C THR A 58 -6.54 8.26 6.00
N LEU A 59 -6.22 7.21 5.26
CA LEU A 59 -4.90 6.95 4.72
C LEU A 59 -4.78 7.66 3.37
N LEU A 60 -3.71 8.41 3.18
CA LEU A 60 -3.42 9.19 1.99
C LEU A 60 -2.29 8.52 1.22
N GLY A 61 -2.39 8.53 -0.10
CA GLY A 61 -1.35 8.14 -1.04
C GLY A 61 -1.11 9.22 -2.09
N ALA A 62 -0.24 8.93 -3.06
CA ALA A 62 0.19 9.90 -4.07
C ALA A 62 -0.95 10.51 -4.91
N GLY A 63 -2.07 9.79 -5.06
CA GLY A 63 -3.24 10.23 -5.85
C GLY A 63 -4.50 10.57 -5.03
N GLY A 64 -4.44 10.56 -3.69
CA GLY A 64 -5.60 10.82 -2.83
C GLY A 64 -5.82 9.78 -1.73
N ALA A 65 -7.06 9.63 -1.27
CA ALA A 65 -7.39 8.73 -0.17
C ALA A 65 -7.36 7.26 -0.60
N LEU A 66 -6.56 6.45 0.10
CA LEU A 66 -6.44 5.00 -0.11
C LEU A 66 -7.49 4.21 0.67
N GLY A 67 -7.93 4.74 1.81
CA GLY A 67 -8.92 4.11 2.66
C GLY A 67 -9.31 5.02 3.82
N SER A 68 -10.54 4.88 4.31
CA SER A 68 -11.04 5.66 5.44
C SER A 68 -11.83 4.77 6.40
N VAL A 69 -11.64 4.95 7.70
CA VAL A 69 -12.26 4.15 8.74
C VAL A 69 -12.60 4.99 9.96
N LYS A 70 -13.74 4.69 10.58
CA LYS A 70 -14.12 5.24 11.89
C LYS A 70 -13.47 4.40 12.98
N VAL A 71 -12.71 5.06 13.84
CA VAL A 71 -11.94 4.46 14.92
C VAL A 71 -12.13 5.24 16.21
N ASN A 72 -11.73 4.64 17.33
CA ASN A 72 -11.69 5.32 18.61
C ASN A 72 -10.55 6.36 18.62
N GLN A 73 -10.67 7.36 19.50
CA GLN A 73 -9.58 8.27 19.83
C GLN A 73 -8.32 7.48 20.25
N GLY A 74 -7.14 7.93 19.84
CA GLY A 74 -5.87 7.25 20.11
C GLY A 74 -5.51 6.17 19.07
N THR A 75 -6.49 5.58 18.38
CA THR A 75 -6.21 4.61 17.32
C THR A 75 -5.48 5.22 16.11
N PRO A 76 -5.85 6.41 15.60
CA PRO A 76 -5.12 7.03 14.49
C PRO A 76 -3.62 7.11 14.73
N GLU A 77 -3.22 7.51 15.93
CA GLU A 77 -1.84 7.72 16.35
C GLU A 77 -1.06 6.40 16.38
N VAL A 78 -1.67 5.32 16.88
CA VAL A 78 -1.02 4.00 16.93
C VAL A 78 -0.93 3.37 15.54
N VAL A 79 -1.97 3.52 14.71
CA VAL A 79 -1.95 3.05 13.32
C VAL A 79 -0.87 3.80 12.53
N GLU A 80 -0.85 5.12 12.62
CA GLU A 80 0.15 5.95 11.96
C GLU A 80 1.56 5.62 12.42
N THR A 81 1.77 5.43 13.73
CA THR A 81 3.08 5.02 14.26
C THR A 81 3.52 3.69 13.66
N TRP A 82 2.64 2.69 13.62
CA TRP A 82 2.96 1.39 13.02
C TRP A 82 3.39 1.54 11.57
N PHE A 83 2.61 2.27 10.75
CA PHE A 83 2.96 2.51 9.36
C PHE A 83 4.30 3.25 9.25
N ARG A 84 4.50 4.34 9.99
CA ARG A 84 5.77 5.11 9.94
C ARG A 84 7.00 4.32 10.38
N THR A 85 6.84 3.33 11.26
CA THR A 85 7.93 2.42 11.66
C THR A 85 8.18 1.29 10.67
N HIS A 86 7.28 1.09 9.70
CA HIS A 86 7.37 0.01 8.74
C HIS A 86 8.44 0.31 7.67
N PRO A 87 9.33 -0.64 7.33
CA PRO A 87 10.40 -0.41 6.37
C PRO A 87 9.91 0.01 4.97
N ASP A 88 8.75 -0.51 4.55
CA ASP A 88 8.15 -0.19 3.25
C ASP A 88 7.34 1.12 3.21
N PHE A 89 7.19 1.85 4.32
CA PHE A 89 6.34 3.05 4.37
C PHE A 89 6.92 4.21 3.58
N GLY A 90 6.05 4.93 2.85
CA GLY A 90 6.47 6.04 1.99
C GLY A 90 7.38 5.61 0.84
N GLY A 91 7.48 4.30 0.58
CA GLY A 91 8.25 3.69 -0.51
C GLY A 91 7.63 3.94 -1.88
N ALA A 92 7.36 5.19 -2.25
CA ALA A 92 6.96 5.54 -3.60
C ALA A 92 8.18 5.46 -4.53
N ALA A 93 8.48 4.26 -5.07
CA ALA A 93 9.13 4.03 -6.38
C ALA A 93 9.61 2.57 -6.62
N ARG A 94 9.01 1.53 -6.00
CA ARG A 94 9.08 0.20 -6.62
C ARG A 94 7.69 -0.12 -7.14
N ALA A 95 7.62 -0.22 -8.47
CA ALA A 95 6.46 -0.46 -9.30
C ALA A 95 5.35 -1.25 -8.58
N ALA A 96 4.10 -0.89 -8.86
CA ALA A 96 2.95 -1.75 -8.63
C ALA A 96 3.33 -3.23 -8.88
N PRO A 97 2.85 -4.20 -8.08
CA PRO A 97 2.78 -5.56 -8.53
C PRO A 97 1.78 -5.52 -9.67
N GLY A 98 2.30 -5.25 -10.86
CA GLY A 98 1.80 -5.86 -12.07
C GLY A 98 1.70 -7.34 -11.79
N ALA A 99 0.64 -7.92 -12.34
CA ALA A 99 0.31 -9.33 -12.41
C ALA A 99 1.49 -10.24 -12.09
N ASP A 100 1.26 -11.33 -11.34
CA ASP A 100 2.17 -12.47 -11.20
C ASP A 100 2.67 -12.92 -12.58
N LEU A 101 3.70 -12.24 -13.07
CA LEU A 101 4.32 -12.49 -14.34
C LEU A 101 5.35 -13.58 -14.07
N PRO A 102 5.38 -14.65 -14.88
CA PRO A 102 6.36 -15.70 -14.71
C PRO A 102 7.76 -15.07 -14.69
N PRO A 103 8.70 -15.62 -13.88
CA PRO A 103 10.00 -14.99 -13.59
C PRO A 103 10.80 -14.62 -14.86
N LEU A 104 10.53 -15.30 -15.98
CA LEU A 104 11.10 -14.99 -17.30
C LEU A 104 10.68 -13.60 -17.82
N VAL A 105 9.39 -13.25 -17.71
CA VAL A 105 8.86 -11.97 -18.19
C VAL A 105 9.34 -10.82 -17.29
N ALA A 106 9.46 -11.06 -15.99
CA ALA A 106 10.00 -10.07 -15.06
C ALA A 106 11.47 -9.72 -15.34
N ASP A 107 12.27 -10.71 -15.76
CA ASP A 107 13.67 -10.50 -16.14
C ASP A 107 13.80 -9.70 -17.46
N GLU A 108 12.94 -10.00 -18.43
CA GLU A 108 12.91 -9.27 -19.72
C GLU A 108 12.44 -7.81 -19.55
N LEU A 109 11.46 -7.54 -18.69
CA LEU A 109 11.06 -6.17 -18.36
C LEU A 109 12.19 -5.36 -17.71
N ARG A 110 13.03 -5.99 -16.88
CA ARG A 110 14.20 -5.33 -16.28
C ARG A 110 15.25 -4.98 -17.34
N LYS A 111 15.49 -5.87 -18.31
CA LYS A 111 16.39 -5.60 -19.44
C LYS A 111 15.90 -4.44 -20.30
N LEU A 112 14.60 -4.41 -20.62
CA LEU A 112 14.00 -3.31 -21.37
C LEU A 112 14.11 -1.98 -20.63
N ALA A 113 13.93 -1.98 -19.30
CA ALA A 113 14.08 -0.78 -18.48
C ALA A 113 15.53 -0.26 -18.46
N ALA A 114 16.52 -1.16 -18.39
CA ALA A 114 17.94 -0.80 -18.46
C ALA A 114 18.28 -0.16 -19.81
N LEU A 115 17.85 -0.75 -20.92
CA LEU A 115 18.09 -0.23 -22.28
C LEU A 115 17.45 1.16 -22.51
N ARG A 116 16.28 1.42 -21.93
CA ARG A 116 15.67 2.78 -21.92
C ARG A 116 16.53 3.76 -21.13
N SER A 117 16.98 3.38 -19.94
CA SER A 117 17.82 4.24 -19.08
C SER A 117 19.18 4.54 -19.70
N GLU A 118 19.71 3.65 -20.53
CA GLU A 118 20.94 3.85 -21.31
C GLU A 118 20.71 4.69 -22.59
N GLY A 119 19.47 5.07 -22.88
CA GLY A 119 19.11 5.84 -24.08
C GLY A 119 19.16 5.03 -25.37
N VAL A 120 19.25 3.70 -25.28
CA VAL A 120 19.26 2.77 -26.42
C VAL A 120 17.86 2.60 -27.01
N LEU A 121 16.82 2.73 -26.18
CA LEU A 121 15.42 2.67 -26.59
C LEU A 121 14.72 4.01 -26.33
N SER A 122 13.97 4.48 -27.31
CA SER A 122 13.04 5.60 -27.13
C SER A 122 11.81 5.17 -26.31
N GLU A 123 11.04 6.14 -25.83
CA GLU A 123 9.87 5.89 -24.97
C GLU A 123 8.76 5.11 -25.70
N ASP A 124 8.55 5.39 -27.00
CA ASP A 124 7.63 4.66 -27.86
C ASP A 124 8.06 3.20 -28.10
N GLU A 125 9.36 2.97 -28.32
CA GLU A 125 9.90 1.62 -28.51
C GLU A 125 9.82 0.77 -27.24
N PHE A 126 10.05 1.39 -26.08
CA PHE A 126 9.88 0.74 -24.79
C PHE A 126 8.41 0.34 -24.56
N ALA A 127 7.45 1.20 -24.90
CA ALA A 127 6.03 0.92 -24.75
C ALA A 127 5.57 -0.24 -25.67
N ALA A 128 6.01 -0.24 -26.93
CA ALA A 128 5.68 -1.29 -27.89
C ALA A 128 6.24 -2.67 -27.49
N LEU A 129 7.50 -2.72 -27.04
CA LEU A 129 8.15 -3.96 -26.60
C LEU A 129 7.55 -4.47 -25.29
N LYS A 130 7.20 -3.56 -24.37
CA LYS A 130 6.49 -3.91 -23.13
C LYS A 130 5.11 -4.52 -23.42
N ALA A 131 4.32 -3.91 -24.30
CA ALA A 131 3.00 -4.44 -24.68
C ALA A 131 3.11 -5.85 -25.28
N ARG A 132 4.06 -6.05 -26.19
CA ARG A 132 4.33 -7.36 -26.81
C ARG A 132 4.73 -8.43 -25.78
N LEU A 133 5.49 -8.03 -24.76
CA LEU A 133 5.95 -8.92 -23.69
C LEU A 133 4.83 -9.29 -22.70
N LEU A 134 3.84 -8.41 -22.55
CA LEU A 134 2.66 -8.64 -21.71
C LEU A 134 1.52 -9.36 -22.46
N GLY A 135 1.62 -9.49 -23.79
CA GLY A 135 0.67 -10.25 -24.61
C GLY A 135 -0.64 -9.51 -24.92
N ASP A 136 -0.61 -8.17 -24.93
CA ASP A 136 -1.71 -7.31 -25.39
C ASP A 136 -1.68 -7.11 -26.92
#